data_AF-A0A3G4VS12-F1
#
_entry.id   AF-A0A3G4VS12-F1
#
_cell.length_a   1.000
_cell.length_b   1.000
_cell.length_c   1.000
_cell.angle_alpha   90.00
_cell.angle_beta   90.00
_cell.angle_gamma   90.00
#
_symmetry.space_group_name_H-M   'P 1'
#
loop_
_entity.id
_entity.type
_entity.pdbx_description
1 polymer ?
#
loop_
_entity_poly.entity_id
_entity_poly.type
_entity_poly.pdbx_seq_one_letter_code
_entity_poly.pdbx_strand_id
1 'polypeptide(L)'
;MNVPGLAQLPPAPSRAPALTALRMLLALAVVFVMLAITGWTAVHRPEAGVAPRRAALASWAAARIDGHPLPPADAPVRTVKRFFAGLDGAQRARLADGYPLVVGNLDGAPATTRYRANLRSLAQAQQVEEARAADVALTPADRATALRRAHRFASLAEPGRQILSFDPTGGGLVSEVFGDLDRARRVSVVVPGVDSDLLTFERSQRRFTAPVGMAGSLYEAERAAAPGTPTAVIAWAGYTSPTGVGVDAATGRLAVEGAERLESLTAALPGDAGVALFCHSYGSVVCGVAAHDLPRRVTDLVVAGSPGMRVENAAELNTSARVWAMRDSGDWIADVPHMELGGVGHGADPVAPEFGARLLSSAGAKTHTGYFQPGTGSLDNFAKIGTGAFGSIVCATGNDACRRGISGTGGA
;
A
#
# COMPACT_ATOMS: atom_id res chain seq x y z
N MET A 1 9.05 52.98 66.68
CA MET A 1 9.11 51.57 66.25
C MET A 1 7.97 51.32 65.29
N ASN A 2 8.30 50.94 64.04
CA ASN A 2 7.57 50.03 63.16
C ASN A 2 8.02 50.25 61.72
N VAL A 3 8.71 49.26 61.18
CA VAL A 3 9.06 49.13 59.76
C VAL A 3 7.95 48.27 59.12
N PRO A 4 7.27 48.70 58.05
CA PRO A 4 6.44 47.82 57.24
C PRO A 4 7.24 47.30 56.04
N GLY A 5 7.42 45.98 55.99
CA GLY A 5 8.09 45.26 54.89
C GLY A 5 7.10 44.60 53.92
N LEU A 6 7.43 44.76 52.63
CA LEU A 6 7.28 43.83 51.49
C LEU A 6 5.87 43.31 51.13
N ALA A 7 5.27 43.97 50.14
CA ALA A 7 4.24 43.38 49.28
C ALA A 7 4.86 42.37 48.29
N GLN A 8 4.21 41.22 48.12
CA GLN A 8 4.53 40.19 47.12
C GLN A 8 4.27 40.71 45.70
N LEU A 9 5.25 40.53 44.80
CA LEU A 9 5.08 40.74 43.36
C LEU A 9 4.32 39.55 42.73
N PRO A 10 3.40 39.78 41.77
CA PRO A 10 2.69 38.70 41.08
C PRO A 10 3.63 37.93 40.12
N PRO A 11 3.37 36.63 39.86
CA PRO A 11 4.19 35.85 38.95
C PRO A 11 4.03 36.34 37.49
N ALA A 12 5.14 36.35 36.76
CA ALA A 12 5.16 36.72 35.34
C ALA A 12 4.31 35.74 34.49
N PRO A 13 3.58 36.23 33.47
CA PRO A 13 2.79 35.35 32.60
C PRO A 13 3.70 34.40 31.80
N SER A 14 3.37 33.11 31.87
CA SER A 14 4.03 32.02 31.16
C SER A 14 3.98 32.21 29.63
N ARG A 15 5.14 32.37 28.99
CA ARG A 15 5.32 32.53 27.52
C ARG A 15 5.09 31.24 26.68
N ALA A 16 4.50 30.20 27.24
CA ALA A 16 4.34 28.90 26.56
C ALA A 16 3.30 28.86 25.41
N PRO A 17 2.10 29.47 25.48
CA PRO A 17 1.07 29.27 24.44
C PRO A 17 1.36 30.05 23.14
N ALA A 18 2.10 31.17 23.22
CA ALA A 18 2.43 32.00 22.07
C ALA A 18 3.43 31.31 21.11
N LEU A 19 4.34 30.50 21.65
CA LEU A 19 5.30 29.73 20.85
C LEU A 19 4.62 28.59 20.08
N THR A 20 3.61 27.94 20.67
CA THR A 20 2.83 26.87 20.01
C THR A 20 1.95 27.43 18.90
N ALA A 21 1.28 28.57 19.15
CA ALA A 21 0.46 29.25 18.14
C ALA A 21 1.31 29.77 16.96
N LEU A 22 2.49 30.33 17.25
CA LEU A 22 3.43 30.78 16.21
C LEU A 22 3.96 29.62 15.36
N ARG A 23 4.23 28.46 15.98
CA ARG A 23 4.63 27.23 15.27
C ARG A 23 3.52 26.69 14.37
N MET A 24 2.26 26.69 14.83
CA MET A 24 1.12 26.30 13.99
C MET A 24 0.93 27.24 12.79
N LEU A 25 1.07 28.55 12.99
CA LEU A 25 0.96 29.54 11.91
C LEU A 25 2.08 29.40 10.87
N LEU A 26 3.32 29.15 11.30
CA LEU A 26 4.44 28.87 10.40
C LEU A 26 4.24 27.57 9.61
N ALA A 27 3.74 26.51 10.26
CA ALA A 27 3.42 25.25 9.58
C ALA A 27 2.31 25.44 8.52
N LEU A 28 1.24 26.16 8.86
CA LEU A 28 0.17 26.52 7.92
C LEU A 28 0.67 27.39 6.76
N ALA A 29 1.59 28.32 7.01
CA ALA A 29 2.18 29.17 5.97
C ALA A 29 3.07 28.37 5.00
N VAL A 30 3.88 27.43 5.51
CA VAL A 30 4.66 26.52 4.66
C VAL A 30 3.73 25.65 3.82
N VAL A 31 2.66 25.11 4.41
CA VAL A 31 1.62 24.37 3.68
C VAL A 31 1.00 25.25 2.59
N PHE A 32 0.61 26.49 2.88
CA PHE A 32 0.02 27.40 1.89
C PHE A 32 0.97 27.77 0.75
N VAL A 33 2.25 28.00 1.04
CA VAL A 33 3.28 28.24 0.01
C VAL A 33 3.52 26.99 -0.83
N MET A 34 3.55 25.81 -0.23
CA MET A 34 3.62 24.55 -0.97
C MET A 34 2.39 24.35 -1.86
N LEU A 35 1.18 24.67 -1.36
CA LEU A 35 -0.08 24.60 -2.10
C LEU A 35 -0.10 25.51 -3.33
N ALA A 36 0.42 26.73 -3.20
CA ALA A 36 0.51 27.68 -4.31
C ALA A 36 1.46 27.20 -5.41
N ILE A 37 2.54 26.50 -5.04
CA ILE A 37 3.54 25.99 -5.99
C ILE A 37 3.06 24.67 -6.64
N THR A 38 2.39 23.79 -5.89
CA THR A 38 1.87 22.52 -6.43
C THR A 38 0.64 22.71 -7.32
N GLY A 39 -0.23 23.68 -6.99
CA GLY A 39 -1.44 23.97 -7.76
C GLY A 39 -1.18 24.37 -9.22
N TRP A 40 -0.04 25.01 -9.50
CA TRP A 40 0.33 25.44 -10.86
C TRP A 40 0.87 24.28 -11.72
N THR A 41 1.38 23.20 -11.12
CA THR A 41 1.96 22.06 -11.84
C THR A 41 0.97 20.93 -12.12
N ALA A 42 -0.17 20.90 -11.40
CA ALA A 42 -1.20 19.86 -11.54
C ALA A 42 -2.17 20.06 -12.73
N VAL A 43 -2.23 21.26 -13.33
CA VAL A 43 -3.28 21.63 -14.30
C VAL A 43 -3.06 21.05 -15.71
N HIS A 44 -1.93 20.40 -15.99
CA HIS A 44 -1.63 19.88 -17.33
C HIS A 44 -1.19 18.40 -17.31
N ARG A 45 -2.16 17.48 -17.26
CA ARG A 45 -1.93 16.08 -17.65
C ARG A 45 -2.93 15.66 -18.74
N PRO A 46 -2.50 15.39 -19.98
CA PRO A 46 -3.39 14.90 -21.02
C PRO A 46 -3.92 13.50 -20.70
N GLU A 47 -5.22 13.28 -20.91
CA GLU A 47 -5.98 12.03 -20.68
C GLU A 47 -5.65 10.89 -21.67
N ALA A 48 -4.39 10.71 -22.07
CA ALA A 48 -4.03 9.71 -23.09
C ALA A 48 -4.17 8.24 -22.61
N GLY A 49 -4.33 8.02 -21.30
CA GLY A 49 -4.31 6.69 -20.70
C GLY A 49 -5.64 5.92 -20.65
N VAL A 50 -6.80 6.57 -20.82
CA VAL A 50 -8.10 5.86 -20.80
C VAL A 50 -8.27 4.94 -22.03
N ALA A 51 -7.57 5.25 -23.13
CA ALA A 51 -7.76 4.59 -24.42
C ALA A 51 -7.35 3.09 -24.44
N PRO A 52 -6.16 2.66 -23.95
CA PRO A 52 -5.74 1.26 -24.06
C PRO A 52 -6.59 0.30 -23.23
N ARG A 53 -6.90 0.65 -21.97
CA ARG A 53 -7.73 -0.20 -21.10
C ARG A 53 -9.16 -0.31 -21.62
N ARG A 54 -9.76 0.79 -22.07
CA ARG A 54 -11.11 0.79 -22.66
C ARG A 54 -11.17 -0.05 -23.94
N ALA A 55 -10.16 0.07 -24.81
CA ALA A 55 -10.08 -0.75 -26.02
C ALA A 55 -9.93 -2.25 -25.69
N ALA A 56 -9.11 -2.60 -24.69
CA ALA A 56 -8.94 -3.98 -24.25
C ALA A 56 -10.22 -4.58 -23.64
N LEU A 57 -10.98 -3.79 -22.87
CA LEU A 57 -12.28 -4.22 -22.33
C LEU A 57 -13.32 -4.42 -23.44
N ALA A 58 -13.35 -3.53 -24.44
CA ALA A 58 -14.25 -3.68 -25.59
C ALA A 58 -13.92 -4.92 -26.43
N SER A 59 -12.64 -5.21 -26.65
CA SER A 59 -12.22 -6.42 -27.37
C SER A 59 -12.55 -7.70 -26.59
N TRP A 60 -12.39 -7.69 -25.26
CA TRP A 60 -12.79 -8.79 -24.39
C TRP A 60 -14.30 -9.04 -24.41
N ALA A 61 -15.12 -7.98 -24.36
CA ALA A 61 -16.58 -8.11 -24.39
C ALA A 61 -17.11 -8.77 -25.68
N ALA A 62 -16.43 -8.56 -26.81
CA ALA A 62 -16.75 -9.18 -28.08
C ALA A 62 -16.12 -10.57 -28.27
N ALA A 63 -15.21 -10.96 -27.39
CA ALA A 63 -14.40 -12.16 -27.54
C ALA A 63 -15.20 -13.44 -27.24
N ARG A 64 -14.74 -14.53 -27.86
CA ARG A 64 -15.22 -15.89 -27.60
C ARG A 64 -14.05 -16.85 -27.46
N ILE A 65 -14.23 -17.89 -26.66
CA ILE A 65 -13.35 -19.05 -26.62
C ILE A 65 -14.12 -20.28 -27.05
N ASP A 66 -13.64 -20.94 -28.11
CA ASP A 66 -14.24 -22.14 -28.68
C ASP A 66 -15.75 -22.00 -28.93
N GLY A 67 -16.16 -20.82 -29.43
CA GLY A 67 -17.56 -20.49 -29.76
C GLY A 67 -18.39 -19.93 -28.60
N HIS A 68 -17.91 -19.98 -27.36
CA HIS A 68 -18.62 -19.48 -26.18
C HIS A 68 -18.18 -18.06 -25.78
N PRO A 69 -19.12 -17.19 -25.35
CA PRO A 69 -18.78 -15.85 -24.88
C PRO A 69 -17.94 -15.92 -23.60
N LEU A 70 -17.04 -14.95 -23.44
CA LEU A 70 -16.29 -14.77 -22.20
C LEU A 70 -17.17 -14.11 -21.12
N PRO A 71 -16.90 -14.36 -19.83
CA PRO A 71 -17.59 -13.61 -18.76
C PRO A 71 -17.28 -12.12 -18.86
N PRO A 72 -18.22 -11.22 -18.51
CA PRO A 72 -17.92 -9.80 -18.38
C PRO A 72 -16.70 -9.56 -17.49
N ALA A 73 -15.91 -8.53 -17.79
CA ALA A 73 -14.68 -8.24 -17.04
C ALA A 73 -14.95 -7.76 -15.61
N ASP A 74 -16.17 -7.29 -15.34
CA ASP A 74 -16.72 -6.90 -14.04
C ASP A 74 -17.58 -8.01 -13.40
N ALA A 75 -17.58 -9.22 -13.99
CA ALA A 75 -18.31 -10.35 -13.42
C ALA A 75 -17.77 -10.68 -12.02
N PRO A 76 -18.63 -11.18 -11.10
CA PRO A 76 -18.19 -11.58 -9.78
C PRO A 76 -17.01 -12.57 -9.83
N VAL A 77 -16.05 -12.42 -8.91
CA VAL A 77 -14.83 -13.26 -8.82
C VAL A 77 -15.14 -14.76 -8.94
N ARG A 78 -16.21 -15.23 -8.28
CA ARG A 78 -16.65 -16.64 -8.34
C ARG A 78 -17.00 -17.11 -9.76
N THR A 79 -17.56 -16.22 -10.58
CA THR A 79 -17.96 -16.48 -11.96
C THR A 79 -16.72 -16.62 -12.84
N VAL A 80 -15.80 -15.66 -12.73
CA VAL A 80 -14.51 -15.70 -13.43
C VAL A 80 -13.73 -16.97 -13.03
N LYS A 81 -13.62 -17.26 -11.73
CA LYS A 81 -12.91 -18.44 -11.22
C LYS A 81 -13.49 -19.74 -11.80
N ARG A 82 -14.82 -19.88 -11.83
CA ARG A 82 -15.48 -21.05 -12.42
C ARG A 82 -15.21 -21.16 -13.92
N PHE A 83 -15.26 -20.04 -14.63
CA PHE A 83 -14.95 -19.99 -16.06
C PHE A 83 -13.52 -20.49 -16.33
N PHE A 84 -12.51 -19.93 -15.67
CA PHE A 84 -11.12 -20.36 -15.86
C PHE A 84 -10.88 -21.80 -15.40
N ALA A 85 -11.58 -22.28 -14.37
CA ALA A 85 -11.48 -23.67 -13.91
C ALA A 85 -11.95 -24.68 -14.99
N GLY A 86 -12.88 -24.28 -15.86
CA GLY A 86 -13.34 -25.10 -16.99
C GLY A 86 -12.41 -25.07 -18.21
N LEU A 87 -11.39 -24.21 -18.21
CA LEU A 87 -10.43 -24.10 -19.31
C LEU A 87 -9.21 -24.99 -19.10
N ASP A 88 -8.72 -25.60 -20.18
CA ASP A 88 -7.43 -26.26 -20.24
C ASP A 88 -6.26 -25.25 -20.29
N GLY A 89 -5.03 -25.75 -20.21
CA GLY A 89 -3.84 -24.91 -20.23
C GLY A 89 -3.65 -24.11 -21.53
N ALA A 90 -4.04 -24.68 -22.67
CA ALA A 90 -3.92 -24.01 -23.97
C ALA A 90 -4.95 -22.89 -24.12
N GLN A 91 -6.18 -23.10 -23.69
CA GLN A 91 -7.25 -22.11 -23.64
C GLN A 91 -6.87 -20.93 -22.74
N ARG A 92 -6.37 -21.21 -21.53
CA ARG A 92 -5.88 -20.16 -20.60
C ARG A 92 -4.73 -19.36 -21.21
N ALA A 93 -3.79 -20.04 -21.86
CA ALA A 93 -2.69 -19.40 -22.58
C ALA A 93 -3.18 -18.50 -23.73
N ARG A 94 -4.14 -18.95 -24.54
CA ARG A 94 -4.75 -18.15 -25.61
C ARG A 94 -5.40 -16.88 -25.07
N LEU A 95 -6.13 -16.96 -23.96
CA LEU A 95 -6.72 -15.77 -23.34
C LEU A 95 -5.67 -14.83 -22.77
N ALA A 96 -4.67 -15.34 -22.06
CA ALA A 96 -3.59 -14.53 -21.49
C ALA A 96 -2.77 -13.82 -22.58
N ASP A 97 -2.49 -14.46 -23.71
CA ASP A 97 -1.73 -13.84 -24.80
C ASP A 97 -2.59 -12.93 -25.68
N GLY A 98 -3.88 -13.25 -25.87
CA GLY A 98 -4.80 -12.49 -26.73
C GLY A 98 -5.44 -11.27 -26.07
N TYR A 99 -5.66 -11.34 -24.75
CA TYR A 99 -6.30 -10.26 -23.96
C TYR A 99 -5.49 -9.93 -22.70
N PRO A 100 -4.19 -9.64 -22.83
CA PRO A 100 -3.26 -9.62 -21.70
C PRO A 100 -3.63 -8.59 -20.63
N LEU A 101 -4.03 -7.38 -21.05
CA LEU A 101 -4.36 -6.30 -20.11
C LEU A 101 -5.66 -6.57 -19.34
N VAL A 102 -6.57 -7.37 -19.90
CA VAL A 102 -7.80 -7.78 -19.20
C VAL A 102 -7.49 -8.95 -18.29
N VAL A 103 -6.98 -10.05 -18.83
CA VAL A 103 -6.71 -11.29 -18.08
C VAL A 103 -5.74 -11.05 -16.92
N GLY A 104 -4.71 -10.22 -17.14
CA GLY A 104 -3.73 -9.86 -16.12
C GLY A 104 -4.31 -9.11 -14.92
N ASN A 105 -5.45 -8.43 -15.09
CA ASN A 105 -6.15 -7.67 -14.05
C ASN A 105 -7.48 -8.32 -13.64
N LEU A 106 -7.79 -9.52 -14.12
CA LEU A 106 -9.10 -10.14 -13.91
C LEU A 106 -9.10 -10.98 -12.64
N ASP A 107 -9.77 -10.46 -11.62
CA ASP A 107 -9.92 -11.13 -10.33
C ASP A 107 -10.72 -12.45 -10.49
N GLY A 108 -10.15 -13.54 -9.96
CA GLY A 108 -10.63 -14.90 -10.16
C GLY A 108 -9.89 -15.69 -11.27
N ALA A 109 -9.11 -15.04 -12.13
CA ALA A 109 -8.20 -15.76 -13.03
C ALA A 109 -7.03 -16.39 -12.24
N PRO A 110 -6.54 -17.59 -12.61
CA PRO A 110 -5.40 -18.22 -11.92
C PRO A 110 -4.16 -17.33 -11.91
N ALA A 111 -3.42 -17.30 -10.80
CA ALA A 111 -2.26 -16.41 -10.63
C ALA A 111 -1.23 -16.57 -11.76
N THR A 112 -0.88 -17.81 -12.10
CA THR A 112 0.03 -18.12 -13.23
C THR A 112 -0.46 -17.63 -14.59
N THR A 113 -1.78 -17.60 -14.80
CA THR A 113 -2.39 -17.06 -16.03
C THR A 113 -2.29 -15.53 -16.04
N ARG A 114 -2.51 -14.88 -14.88
CA ARG A 114 -2.31 -13.44 -14.71
C ARG A 114 -0.85 -13.03 -14.92
N TYR A 115 0.10 -13.80 -14.38
CA TYR A 115 1.54 -13.54 -14.55
C TYR A 115 1.93 -13.56 -16.04
N ARG A 116 1.49 -14.58 -16.79
CA ARG A 116 1.71 -14.65 -18.23
C ARG A 116 1.11 -13.45 -18.96
N ALA A 117 -0.13 -13.12 -18.65
CA ALA A 117 -0.85 -12.00 -19.27
C ALA A 117 -0.14 -10.67 -19.00
N ASN A 118 0.25 -10.40 -17.75
CA ASN A 118 0.94 -9.16 -17.39
C ASN A 118 2.34 -9.06 -17.99
N LEU A 119 3.08 -10.17 -18.15
CA LEU A 119 4.34 -10.16 -18.89
C LEU A 119 4.15 -9.74 -20.35
N ARG A 120 3.05 -10.16 -20.99
CA ARG A 120 2.69 -9.70 -22.34
C ARG A 120 2.31 -8.23 -22.36
N SER A 121 1.51 -7.77 -21.40
CA SER A 121 1.15 -6.35 -21.28
C SER A 121 2.36 -5.45 -21.05
N LEU A 122 3.32 -5.88 -20.24
CA LEU A 122 4.58 -5.17 -20.01
C LEU A 122 5.40 -5.04 -21.29
N ALA A 123 5.58 -6.14 -22.03
CA ALA A 123 6.30 -6.12 -23.30
C ALA A 123 5.63 -5.20 -24.35
N GLN A 124 4.30 -5.25 -24.45
CA GLN A 124 3.53 -4.36 -25.34
C GLN A 124 3.66 -2.89 -24.92
N ALA A 125 3.52 -2.60 -23.63
CA ALA A 125 3.64 -1.24 -23.10
C ALA A 125 5.06 -0.70 -23.26
N GLN A 126 6.09 -1.54 -23.11
CA GLN A 126 7.48 -1.19 -23.36
C GLN A 126 7.68 -0.71 -24.81
N GLN A 127 7.23 -1.50 -25.79
CA GLN A 127 7.35 -1.13 -27.21
C GLN A 127 6.66 0.20 -27.53
N VAL A 128 5.48 0.44 -26.94
CA VAL A 128 4.76 1.71 -27.10
C VAL A 128 5.58 2.88 -26.53
N GLU A 129 6.12 2.75 -25.33
CA GLU A 129 6.91 3.82 -24.72
C GLU A 129 8.28 4.01 -25.39
N GLU A 130 8.90 2.96 -25.94
CA GLU A 130 10.12 3.07 -26.76
C GLU A 130 9.85 3.87 -28.04
N ALA A 131 8.73 3.59 -28.72
CA ALA A 131 8.32 4.37 -29.88
C ALA A 131 8.07 5.83 -29.52
N ARG A 132 7.38 6.10 -28.39
CA ARG A 132 7.19 7.46 -27.88
C ARG A 132 8.51 8.14 -27.51
N ALA A 133 9.46 7.42 -26.93
CA ALA A 133 10.77 7.97 -26.60
C ALA A 133 11.56 8.39 -27.86
N ALA A 134 11.34 7.70 -29.00
CA ALA A 134 11.95 8.03 -30.29
C ALA A 134 11.19 9.09 -31.11
N ASP A 135 9.94 9.40 -30.76
CA ASP A 135 9.08 10.31 -31.52
C ASP A 135 9.53 11.77 -31.38
N VAL A 136 10.14 12.30 -32.44
CA VAL A 136 10.66 13.68 -32.50
C VAL A 136 9.56 14.75 -32.43
N ALA A 137 8.29 14.40 -32.63
CA ALA A 137 7.17 15.32 -32.47
C ALA A 137 6.85 15.59 -30.98
N LEU A 138 7.28 14.71 -30.06
CA LEU A 138 7.08 14.89 -28.62
C LEU A 138 8.13 15.82 -28.00
N THR A 139 7.75 16.48 -26.90
CA THR A 139 8.67 17.32 -26.14
C THR A 139 9.83 16.48 -25.55
N PRO A 140 11.00 17.08 -25.29
CA PRO A 140 12.09 16.38 -24.59
C PRO A 140 11.67 15.78 -23.25
N ALA A 141 10.78 16.45 -22.51
CA ALA A 141 10.28 15.96 -21.22
C ALA A 141 9.37 14.73 -21.37
N ASP A 142 8.51 14.72 -22.40
CA ASP A 142 7.65 13.57 -22.72
C ASP A 142 8.47 12.36 -23.16
N ARG A 143 9.46 12.58 -24.04
CA ARG A 143 10.38 11.52 -24.48
C ARG A 143 11.18 10.94 -23.32
N ALA A 144 11.69 11.80 -22.43
CA ALA A 144 12.41 11.35 -21.23
C ALA A 144 11.49 10.55 -20.29
N THR A 145 10.23 10.94 -20.17
CA THR A 145 9.24 10.21 -19.36
C THR A 145 8.89 8.85 -19.99
N ALA A 146 8.70 8.80 -21.30
CA ALA A 146 8.50 7.57 -22.05
C ALA A 146 9.69 6.61 -21.86
N LEU A 147 10.92 7.11 -21.99
CA LEU A 147 12.13 6.31 -21.78
C LEU A 147 12.21 5.72 -20.35
N ARG A 148 11.89 6.52 -19.32
CA ARG A 148 11.84 6.01 -17.93
C ARG A 148 10.80 4.91 -17.76
N ARG A 149 9.63 5.04 -18.40
CA ARG A 149 8.56 4.03 -18.36
C ARG A 149 8.96 2.76 -19.11
N ALA A 150 9.56 2.88 -20.30
CA ALA A 150 10.11 1.75 -21.04
C ALA A 150 11.12 0.95 -20.21
N HIS A 151 12.08 1.63 -19.56
CA HIS A 151 13.03 0.97 -18.66
C HIS A 151 12.36 0.29 -17.46
N ARG A 152 11.34 0.92 -16.86
CA ARG A 152 10.58 0.32 -15.76
C ARG A 152 9.82 -0.92 -16.22
N PHE A 153 9.19 -0.89 -17.39
CA PHE A 153 8.48 -2.04 -17.94
C PHE A 153 9.42 -3.20 -18.26
N ALA A 154 10.60 -2.91 -18.84
CA ALA A 154 11.64 -3.90 -19.06
C ALA A 154 12.09 -4.56 -17.75
N SER A 155 12.32 -3.79 -16.68
CA SER A 155 12.70 -4.33 -15.37
C SER A 155 11.60 -5.19 -14.74
N LEU A 156 10.33 -4.78 -14.85
CA LEU A 156 9.18 -5.57 -14.38
C LEU A 156 8.97 -6.86 -15.18
N ALA A 157 9.44 -6.90 -16.43
CA ALA A 157 9.37 -8.06 -17.32
C ALA A 157 10.57 -9.02 -17.18
N GLU A 158 11.52 -8.75 -16.27
CA GLU A 158 12.66 -9.63 -16.06
C GLU A 158 12.23 -11.05 -15.67
N PRO A 159 12.94 -12.09 -16.16
CA PRO A 159 12.62 -13.48 -15.83
C PRO A 159 12.59 -13.72 -14.32
N GLY A 160 11.57 -14.45 -13.86
CA GLY A 160 11.41 -14.82 -12.45
C GLY A 160 10.54 -13.85 -11.64
N ARG A 161 10.20 -12.68 -12.18
CA ARG A 161 9.21 -11.78 -11.56
C ARG A 161 7.79 -12.25 -11.80
N GLN A 162 6.93 -12.08 -10.80
CA GLN A 162 5.54 -12.54 -10.83
C GLN A 162 4.60 -11.33 -10.68
N ILE A 163 4.24 -10.72 -11.81
CA ILE A 163 3.41 -9.52 -11.84
C ILE A 163 1.92 -9.93 -11.81
N LEU A 164 1.27 -9.68 -10.68
CA LEU A 164 -0.13 -10.06 -10.41
C LEU A 164 -1.14 -9.14 -11.10
N SER A 165 -0.82 -7.85 -11.20
CA SER A 165 -1.63 -6.85 -11.90
C SER A 165 -0.74 -5.78 -12.48
N PHE A 166 -1.15 -5.23 -13.63
CA PHE A 166 -0.44 -4.18 -14.33
C PHE A 166 -1.42 -3.34 -15.14
N ASP A 167 -1.40 -2.03 -14.93
CA ASP A 167 -2.09 -1.07 -15.77
C ASP A 167 -1.13 0.08 -16.09
N PRO A 168 -0.75 0.31 -17.35
CA PRO A 168 0.14 1.41 -17.71
C PRO A 168 -0.58 2.77 -17.71
N THR A 169 -1.90 2.81 -17.56
CA THR A 169 -2.71 4.04 -17.64
C THR A 169 -2.30 5.07 -16.59
N GLY A 170 -2.14 6.34 -17.01
CA GLY A 170 -1.82 7.44 -16.11
C GLY A 170 -0.49 7.22 -15.36
N GLY A 171 -0.52 7.36 -14.02
CA GLY A 171 0.63 7.07 -13.15
C GLY A 171 1.03 5.59 -13.12
N GLY A 172 0.14 4.72 -13.60
CA GLY A 172 0.32 3.28 -13.65
C GLY A 172 0.06 2.59 -12.31
N LEU A 173 -0.49 1.38 -12.38
CA LEU A 173 -0.75 0.52 -11.23
C LEU A 173 -0.02 -0.80 -11.45
N VAL A 174 0.56 -1.35 -10.39
CA VAL A 174 1.31 -2.60 -10.47
C VAL A 174 1.29 -3.35 -9.16
N SER A 175 1.29 -4.68 -9.24
CA SER A 175 1.50 -5.53 -8.06
C SER A 175 2.35 -6.73 -8.40
N GLU A 176 3.26 -7.08 -7.48
CA GLU A 176 4.22 -8.16 -7.65
C GLU A 176 4.14 -9.12 -6.46
N VAL A 177 4.32 -10.41 -6.74
CA VAL A 177 4.29 -11.48 -5.76
C VAL A 177 5.67 -12.09 -5.54
N PHE A 178 6.09 -12.15 -4.28
CA PHE A 178 7.21 -12.94 -3.80
C PHE A 178 6.70 -14.25 -3.19
N GLY A 179 7.25 -15.39 -3.61
CA GLY A 179 6.79 -16.72 -3.18
C GLY A 179 5.72 -17.33 -4.10
N ASP A 180 5.18 -18.48 -3.70
CA ASP A 180 4.14 -19.19 -4.46
C ASP A 180 2.76 -18.85 -3.89
N LEU A 181 2.00 -17.99 -4.59
CA LEU A 181 0.70 -17.52 -4.12
C LEU A 181 -0.35 -18.64 -4.02
N ASP A 182 -0.30 -19.64 -4.89
CA ASP A 182 -1.28 -20.73 -4.92
C ASP A 182 -1.01 -21.74 -3.79
N ARG A 183 0.24 -21.87 -3.34
CA ARG A 183 0.65 -22.77 -2.24
C ARG A 183 0.79 -22.10 -0.88
N ALA A 184 0.76 -20.77 -0.83
CA ALA A 184 0.91 -20.01 0.41
C ALA A 184 -0.17 -20.40 1.42
N ARG A 185 0.23 -20.60 2.68
CA ARG A 185 -0.69 -20.75 3.82
C ARG A 185 -0.97 -19.41 4.51
N ARG A 186 -0.09 -18.44 4.30
CA ARG A 186 -0.20 -17.05 4.78
C ARG A 186 0.20 -16.10 3.66
N VAL A 187 -0.57 -15.04 3.48
CA VAL A 187 -0.29 -13.99 2.50
C VAL A 187 -0.12 -12.66 3.21
N SER A 188 0.97 -11.98 2.94
CA SER A 188 1.23 -10.62 3.43
C SER A 188 1.07 -9.64 2.28
N VAL A 189 0.36 -8.53 2.49
CA VAL A 189 0.20 -7.49 1.47
C VAL A 189 0.79 -6.19 2.00
N VAL A 190 1.80 -5.66 1.29
CA VAL A 190 2.38 -4.36 1.62
C VAL A 190 1.62 -3.28 0.89
N VAL A 191 0.96 -2.41 1.66
CA VAL A 191 0.18 -1.26 1.18
C VAL A 191 1.00 0.01 1.44
N PRO A 192 1.56 0.64 0.39
CA PRO A 192 2.49 1.75 0.54
C PRO A 192 1.76 3.08 0.70
N GLY A 193 2.51 4.12 1.04
CA GLY A 193 2.01 5.48 1.22
C GLY A 193 2.00 6.34 -0.04
N VAL A 194 2.15 7.65 0.16
CA VAL A 194 2.28 8.66 -0.91
C VAL A 194 3.43 8.36 -1.86
N ASP A 195 3.43 9.00 -3.02
CA ASP A 195 4.45 8.86 -4.07
C ASP A 195 4.70 7.40 -4.50
N SER A 196 3.67 6.56 -4.44
CA SER A 196 3.69 5.17 -4.84
C SER A 196 2.94 4.99 -6.15
N ASP A 197 3.70 4.92 -7.24
CA ASP A 197 3.22 4.69 -8.59
C ASP A 197 4.12 3.68 -9.31
N LEU A 198 3.84 3.44 -10.59
CA LEU A 198 4.59 2.47 -11.38
C LEU A 198 6.09 2.81 -11.50
N LEU A 199 6.45 4.09 -11.60
CA LEU A 199 7.85 4.51 -11.71
C LEU A 199 8.58 4.41 -10.36
N THR A 200 7.89 4.65 -9.24
CA THR A 200 8.46 4.58 -7.89
C THR A 200 8.31 3.21 -7.22
N PHE A 201 7.62 2.26 -7.87
CA PHE A 201 7.34 0.91 -7.37
C PHE A 201 8.59 0.14 -6.90
N GLU A 202 9.74 0.39 -7.55
CA GLU A 202 11.04 -0.13 -7.15
C GLU A 202 12.15 0.92 -7.29
N ARG A 203 13.16 0.85 -6.41
CA ARG A 203 14.26 1.81 -6.37
C ARG A 203 15.59 1.11 -6.10
N SER A 204 16.64 1.52 -6.80
CA SER A 204 18.00 1.00 -6.58
C SER A 204 18.63 1.60 -5.32
N GLN A 205 18.44 2.90 -5.09
CA GLN A 205 18.82 3.58 -3.85
C GLN A 205 17.62 3.66 -2.91
N ARG A 206 17.86 3.52 -1.60
CA ARG A 206 16.79 3.50 -0.60
C ARG A 206 15.71 2.45 -0.95
N ARG A 207 16.15 1.25 -1.36
CA ARG A 207 15.29 0.17 -1.85
C ARG A 207 14.07 -0.09 -0.96
N PHE A 208 14.25 -0.11 0.35
CA PHE A 208 13.20 -0.41 1.33
C PHE A 208 12.16 0.70 1.53
N THR A 209 12.25 1.79 0.77
CA THR A 209 11.22 2.84 0.74
C THR A 209 10.28 2.69 -0.46
N ALA A 210 10.43 1.61 -1.24
CA ALA A 210 9.61 1.32 -2.40
C ALA A 210 8.91 -0.05 -2.19
N PRO A 211 7.69 -0.24 -2.73
CA PRO A 211 6.91 -1.46 -2.53
C PRO A 211 7.67 -2.77 -2.77
N VAL A 212 8.42 -2.89 -3.87
CA VAL A 212 9.22 -4.10 -4.19
C VAL A 212 10.29 -4.37 -3.13
N GLY A 213 10.95 -3.32 -2.64
CA GLY A 213 11.96 -3.46 -1.60
C GLY A 213 11.36 -3.80 -0.24
N MET A 214 10.24 -3.18 0.11
CA MET A 214 9.50 -3.47 1.34
C MET A 214 9.03 -4.93 1.38
N ALA A 215 8.33 -5.37 0.32
CA ALA A 215 7.80 -6.72 0.20
C ALA A 215 8.90 -7.78 0.11
N GLY A 216 9.97 -7.53 -0.65
CA GLY A 216 11.11 -8.45 -0.72
C GLY A 216 11.80 -8.60 0.64
N SER A 217 11.98 -7.50 1.38
CA SER A 217 12.55 -7.54 2.73
C SER A 217 11.67 -8.33 3.70
N LEU A 218 10.35 -8.11 3.64
CA LEU A 218 9.38 -8.86 4.45
C LEU A 218 9.37 -10.35 4.10
N TYR A 219 9.38 -10.70 2.82
CA TYR A 219 9.39 -12.10 2.38
C TYR A 219 10.62 -12.86 2.87
N GLU A 220 11.81 -12.27 2.77
CA GLU A 220 13.04 -12.87 3.30
C GLU A 220 12.97 -13.01 4.83
N ALA A 221 12.45 -12.01 5.54
CA ALA A 221 12.29 -12.07 6.98
C ALA A 221 11.26 -13.13 7.42
N GLU A 222 10.14 -13.28 6.71
CA GLU A 222 9.15 -14.34 6.97
C GLU A 222 9.73 -15.74 6.75
N ARG A 223 10.49 -15.93 5.66
CA ARG A 223 11.17 -17.20 5.39
C ARG A 223 12.21 -17.55 6.44
N ALA A 224 12.92 -16.56 6.96
CA ALA A 224 13.88 -16.75 8.04
C ALA A 224 13.16 -17.07 9.37
N ALA A 225 12.05 -16.39 9.66
CA ALA A 225 11.30 -16.54 10.90
C ALA A 225 10.54 -17.88 10.99
N ALA A 226 10.01 -18.38 9.87
CA ALA A 226 9.26 -19.65 9.83
C ALA A 226 9.50 -20.44 8.53
N PRO A 227 10.67 -21.08 8.35
CA PRO A 227 11.01 -21.80 7.12
C PRO A 227 10.01 -22.91 6.72
N GLY A 228 9.30 -23.48 7.69
CA GLY A 228 8.28 -24.52 7.49
C GLY A 228 6.88 -24.00 7.12
N THR A 229 6.67 -22.67 7.11
CA THR A 229 5.38 -22.06 6.75
C THR A 229 5.49 -21.44 5.36
N PRO A 230 4.83 -22.01 4.33
CA PRO A 230 4.82 -21.40 3.00
C PRO A 230 4.11 -20.03 3.06
N THR A 231 4.85 -18.95 2.81
CA THR A 231 4.29 -17.60 2.71
C THR A 231 4.41 -17.05 1.29
N ALA A 232 3.56 -16.08 0.98
CA ALA A 232 3.72 -15.20 -0.17
C ALA A 232 3.54 -13.74 0.28
N VAL A 233 4.34 -12.83 -0.29
CA VAL A 233 4.23 -11.39 -0.01
C VAL A 233 3.91 -10.64 -1.29
N ILE A 234 2.92 -9.75 -1.24
CA ILE A 234 2.49 -8.94 -2.36
C ILE A 234 2.98 -7.51 -2.15
N ALA A 235 3.85 -7.02 -3.03
CA ALA A 235 4.09 -5.58 -3.19
C ALA A 235 2.90 -4.98 -3.95
N TRP A 236 2.07 -4.16 -3.30
CA TRP A 236 0.83 -3.66 -3.90
C TRP A 236 0.86 -2.15 -4.12
N ALA A 237 1.09 -1.71 -5.37
CA ALA A 237 0.82 -0.34 -5.82
C ALA A 237 -0.40 -0.36 -6.75
N GLY A 238 -1.51 -0.91 -6.23
CA GLY A 238 -2.75 -1.09 -6.98
C GLY A 238 -3.75 0.05 -6.85
N TYR A 239 -3.37 1.20 -6.26
CA TYR A 239 -4.22 2.38 -6.15
C TYR A 239 -3.46 3.65 -6.54
N THR A 240 -4.18 4.72 -6.85
CA THR A 240 -3.58 6.03 -7.08
C THR A 240 -3.22 6.68 -5.75
N SER A 241 -1.94 6.72 -5.42
CA SER A 241 -1.46 7.41 -4.21
C SER A 241 -1.43 8.93 -4.38
N PRO A 242 -1.54 9.71 -3.30
CA PRO A 242 -1.23 11.14 -3.34
C PRO A 242 0.19 11.41 -3.85
N THR A 243 0.39 12.54 -4.53
CA THR A 243 1.72 13.06 -4.88
C THR A 243 2.20 14.00 -3.76
N GLY A 244 3.28 13.63 -3.08
CA GLY A 244 3.79 14.33 -1.91
C GLY A 244 2.79 14.45 -0.76
N VAL A 245 3.02 15.42 0.11
CA VAL A 245 2.25 15.68 1.35
C VAL A 245 1.27 16.87 1.19
N GLY A 246 0.57 16.92 0.06
CA GLY A 246 -0.39 17.98 -0.28
C GLY A 246 -1.85 17.70 0.12
N VAL A 247 -2.82 18.40 -0.49
CA VAL A 247 -4.27 18.25 -0.20
C VAL A 247 -4.76 16.82 -0.38
N ASP A 248 -4.35 16.15 -1.46
CA ASP A 248 -4.74 14.76 -1.70
C ASP A 248 -4.24 13.82 -0.60
N ALA A 249 -3.09 14.12 0.02
CA ALA A 249 -2.57 13.37 1.16
C ALA A 249 -3.25 13.75 2.47
N ALA A 250 -3.81 14.94 2.59
CA ALA A 250 -4.54 15.41 3.77
C ALA A 250 -6.03 15.03 3.74
N THR A 251 -6.56 14.63 2.58
CA THR A 251 -7.94 14.17 2.41
C THR A 251 -7.98 12.66 2.16
N GLY A 252 -9.13 12.04 2.35
CA GLY A 252 -9.27 10.59 2.16
C GLY A 252 -9.89 10.14 0.85
N ARG A 253 -10.06 11.01 -0.16
CA ARG A 253 -10.68 10.63 -1.44
C ARG A 253 -9.91 9.50 -2.13
N LEU A 254 -8.59 9.64 -2.27
CA LEU A 254 -7.75 8.60 -2.87
C LEU A 254 -7.70 7.33 -2.01
N ALA A 255 -7.83 7.47 -0.69
CA ALA A 255 -7.94 6.32 0.20
C ALA A 255 -9.23 5.53 -0.01
N VAL A 256 -10.36 6.18 -0.30
CA VAL A 256 -11.63 5.49 -0.63
C VAL A 256 -11.49 4.70 -1.93
N GLU A 257 -10.97 5.30 -2.99
CA GLU A 257 -10.72 4.59 -4.27
C GLU A 257 -9.70 3.45 -4.14
N GLY A 258 -8.75 3.59 -3.21
CA GLY A 258 -7.79 2.54 -2.85
C GLY A 258 -8.41 1.41 -2.05
N ALA A 259 -9.33 1.73 -1.14
CA ALA A 259 -10.01 0.75 -0.28
C ALA A 259 -10.81 -0.26 -1.11
N GLU A 260 -11.63 0.22 -2.06
CA GLU A 260 -12.39 -0.65 -2.98
C GLU A 260 -11.48 -1.64 -3.74
N ARG A 261 -10.30 -1.18 -4.17
CA ARG A 261 -9.33 -2.03 -4.87
C ARG A 261 -8.64 -3.02 -3.94
N LEU A 262 -8.37 -2.64 -2.71
CA LEU A 262 -7.78 -3.51 -1.68
C LEU A 262 -8.77 -4.60 -1.26
N GLU A 263 -10.04 -4.26 -1.12
CA GLU A 263 -11.14 -5.20 -0.89
C GLU A 263 -11.24 -6.21 -2.04
N SER A 264 -11.27 -5.74 -3.28
CA SER A 264 -11.30 -6.62 -4.47
C SER A 264 -10.10 -7.58 -4.49
N LEU A 265 -8.89 -7.06 -4.27
CA LEU A 265 -7.67 -7.87 -4.21
C LEU A 265 -7.80 -8.98 -3.15
N THR A 266 -8.11 -8.60 -1.91
CA THR A 266 -8.12 -9.53 -0.77
C THR A 266 -9.23 -10.58 -0.89
N ALA A 267 -10.38 -10.23 -1.48
CA ALA A 267 -11.45 -11.17 -1.80
C ALA A 267 -11.08 -12.13 -2.95
N ALA A 268 -10.19 -11.70 -3.86
CA ALA A 268 -9.82 -12.46 -5.05
C ALA A 268 -8.58 -13.36 -4.91
N LEU A 269 -7.83 -13.24 -3.80
CA LEU A 269 -6.66 -14.08 -3.55
C LEU A 269 -7.01 -15.58 -3.59
N PRO A 270 -6.14 -16.44 -4.12
CA PRO A 270 -6.41 -17.88 -4.17
C PRO A 270 -6.44 -18.50 -2.77
N GLY A 271 -7.07 -19.68 -2.69
CA GLY A 271 -7.21 -20.47 -1.47
C GLY A 271 -7.89 -19.73 -0.31
N ASP A 272 -7.69 -20.28 0.89
CA ASP A 272 -8.24 -19.77 2.15
C ASP A 272 -7.14 -19.25 3.09
N ALA A 273 -5.96 -18.95 2.53
CA ALA A 273 -4.81 -18.45 3.28
C ALA A 273 -5.18 -17.20 4.08
N GLY A 274 -4.78 -17.18 5.35
CA GLY A 274 -4.91 -16.00 6.20
C GLY A 274 -4.06 -14.85 5.65
N VAL A 275 -4.62 -13.65 5.67
CA VAL A 275 -4.03 -12.43 5.08
C VAL A 275 -3.66 -11.45 6.18
N ALA A 276 -2.44 -10.91 6.10
CA ALA A 276 -1.99 -9.79 6.91
C ALA A 276 -1.71 -8.58 6.01
N LEU A 277 -2.29 -7.42 6.34
CA LEU A 277 -2.03 -6.16 5.63
C LEU A 277 -0.98 -5.35 6.39
N PHE A 278 0.06 -4.91 5.68
CA PHE A 278 1.14 -4.09 6.21
C PHE A 278 1.08 -2.72 5.56
N CYS A 279 0.45 -1.80 6.26
CA CYS A 279 0.00 -0.51 5.75
C CYS A 279 0.92 0.59 6.26
N HIS A 280 1.72 1.15 5.35
CA HIS A 280 2.73 2.15 5.68
C HIS A 280 2.27 3.55 5.30
N SER A 281 2.46 4.52 6.19
CA SER A 281 2.15 5.93 5.91
C SER A 281 0.69 6.09 5.44
N TYR A 282 0.42 6.80 4.34
CA TYR A 282 -0.93 6.94 3.76
C TYR A 282 -1.63 5.60 3.47
N GLY A 283 -0.88 4.50 3.29
CA GLY A 283 -1.45 3.16 3.16
C GLY A 283 -2.28 2.74 4.38
N SER A 284 -1.97 3.26 5.59
CA SER A 284 -2.79 3.04 6.79
C SER A 284 -4.19 3.65 6.68
N VAL A 285 -4.33 4.77 5.97
CA VAL A 285 -5.62 5.41 5.67
C VAL A 285 -6.43 4.52 4.73
N VAL A 286 -5.79 3.99 3.68
CA VAL A 286 -6.42 3.03 2.75
C VAL A 286 -6.92 1.80 3.50
N CYS A 287 -6.07 1.19 4.34
CA CYS A 287 -6.43 0.02 5.13
C CYS A 287 -7.51 0.33 6.18
N GLY A 288 -7.49 1.52 6.79
CA GLY A 288 -8.50 1.96 7.74
C GLY A 288 -9.87 2.11 7.11
N VAL A 289 -9.93 2.76 5.94
CA VAL A 289 -11.17 2.92 5.16
C VAL A 289 -11.70 1.57 4.67
N ALA A 290 -10.83 0.66 4.23
CA ALA A 290 -11.23 -0.68 3.79
C ALA A 290 -11.69 -1.60 4.94
N ALA A 291 -11.30 -1.32 6.19
CA ALA A 291 -11.28 -2.30 7.27
C ALA A 291 -12.62 -3.01 7.51
N HIS A 292 -13.73 -2.28 7.36
CA HIS A 292 -15.09 -2.78 7.56
C HIS A 292 -15.49 -3.85 6.55
N ASP A 293 -15.09 -3.69 5.30
CA ASP A 293 -15.52 -4.51 4.17
C ASP A 293 -14.51 -5.61 3.81
N LEU A 294 -13.35 -5.64 4.48
CA LEU A 294 -12.35 -6.68 4.29
C LEU A 294 -12.92 -8.07 4.64
N PRO A 295 -12.59 -9.10 3.84
CA PRO A 295 -13.05 -10.45 4.10
C PRO A 295 -12.43 -11.01 5.38
N ARG A 296 -13.15 -11.91 6.08
CA ARG A 296 -12.70 -12.54 7.34
C ARG A 296 -11.33 -13.23 7.30
N ARG A 297 -10.85 -13.57 6.10
CA ARG A 297 -9.50 -14.12 5.91
C ARG A 297 -8.40 -13.09 6.20
N VAL A 298 -8.70 -11.79 6.18
CA VAL A 298 -7.80 -10.77 6.69
C VAL A 298 -7.83 -10.82 8.20
N THR A 299 -6.75 -11.35 8.78
CA THR A 299 -6.66 -11.61 10.22
C THR A 299 -5.87 -10.54 10.98
N ASP A 300 -5.08 -9.75 10.26
CA ASP A 300 -4.14 -8.78 10.85
C ASP A 300 -4.08 -7.51 9.99
N LEU A 301 -4.27 -6.35 10.62
CA LEU A 301 -4.03 -5.02 10.07
C LEU A 301 -2.85 -4.40 10.83
N VAL A 302 -1.72 -4.23 10.17
CA VAL A 302 -0.50 -3.70 10.75
C VAL A 302 -0.22 -2.33 10.15
N VAL A 303 -0.27 -1.28 10.98
CA VAL A 303 0.02 0.08 10.54
C VAL A 303 1.36 0.58 11.08
N ALA A 304 2.14 1.23 10.23
CA ALA A 304 3.45 1.77 10.60
C ALA A 304 3.66 3.18 10.04
N GLY A 305 4.10 4.10 10.91
CA GLY A 305 4.21 5.51 10.55
C GLY A 305 2.87 6.10 10.08
N SER A 306 1.78 5.73 10.75
CA SER A 306 0.42 6.05 10.31
C SER A 306 0.04 7.50 10.66
N PRO A 307 -0.43 8.32 9.69
CA PRO A 307 -1.06 9.60 10.02
C PRO A 307 -2.45 9.43 10.65
N GLY A 308 -3.08 8.26 10.51
CA GLY A 308 -4.39 7.92 11.05
C GLY A 308 -5.11 6.87 10.20
N MET A 309 -6.25 6.37 10.67
CA MET A 309 -7.05 5.32 10.00
C MET A 309 -8.50 5.75 9.67
N ARG A 310 -8.79 7.05 9.76
CA ARG A 310 -10.11 7.69 9.53
C ARG A 310 -11.20 7.20 10.48
N VAL A 311 -10.78 6.89 11.71
CA VAL A 311 -11.61 6.52 12.86
C VAL A 311 -10.99 7.08 14.13
N GLU A 312 -11.77 7.20 15.19
CA GLU A 312 -11.28 7.69 16.49
C GLU A 312 -10.67 6.57 17.35
N ASN A 313 -11.06 5.32 17.11
CA ASN A 313 -10.53 4.15 17.80
C ASN A 313 -10.67 2.88 16.96
N ALA A 314 -9.94 1.83 17.34
CA ALA A 314 -9.89 0.57 16.61
C ALA A 314 -11.24 -0.19 16.57
N ALA A 315 -12.17 0.08 17.49
CA ALA A 315 -13.49 -0.58 17.47
C ALA A 315 -14.37 -0.07 16.32
N GLU A 316 -14.21 1.20 15.92
CA GLU A 316 -14.92 1.82 14.80
C GLU A 316 -14.48 1.27 13.42
N LEU A 317 -13.33 0.61 13.34
CA LEU A 317 -12.93 -0.12 12.12
C LEU A 317 -13.88 -1.28 11.79
N ASN A 318 -14.70 -1.72 12.75
CA ASN A 318 -15.72 -2.76 12.57
C ASN A 318 -15.18 -4.03 11.88
N THR A 319 -13.95 -4.42 12.25
CA THR A 319 -13.24 -5.56 11.68
C THR A 319 -12.96 -6.65 12.72
N SER A 320 -12.86 -7.91 12.27
CA SER A 320 -12.38 -9.01 13.12
C SER A 320 -10.85 -9.11 13.15
N ALA A 321 -10.15 -8.35 12.29
CA ALA A 321 -8.70 -8.39 12.24
C ALA A 321 -8.08 -7.81 13.52
N ARG A 322 -6.94 -8.35 13.93
CA ARG A 322 -6.12 -7.74 14.98
C ARG A 322 -5.49 -6.47 14.42
N VAL A 323 -5.66 -5.36 15.12
CA VAL A 323 -5.07 -4.07 14.75
C VAL A 323 -3.77 -3.88 15.52
N TRP A 324 -2.68 -3.73 14.78
CA TRP A 324 -1.33 -3.55 15.28
C TRP A 324 -0.78 -2.20 14.82
N ALA A 325 -0.06 -1.51 15.69
CA ALA A 325 0.51 -0.21 15.36
C ALA A 325 1.95 -0.07 15.85
N MET A 326 2.77 0.64 15.08
CA MET A 326 4.10 1.09 15.50
C MET A 326 4.45 2.45 14.91
N ARG A 327 5.24 3.21 15.65
CA ARG A 327 5.86 4.46 15.18
C ARG A 327 7.28 4.54 15.72
N ASP A 328 8.24 4.75 14.82
CA ASP A 328 9.62 5.06 15.18
C ASP A 328 9.70 6.44 15.86
N SER A 329 10.62 6.58 16.83
CA SER A 329 10.76 7.83 17.58
C SER A 329 11.25 9.01 16.74
N GLY A 330 11.92 8.74 15.62
CA GLY A 330 12.35 9.75 14.65
C GLY A 330 11.39 9.93 13.48
N ASP A 331 10.19 9.37 13.53
CA ASP A 331 9.19 9.53 12.48
C ASP A 331 8.48 10.88 12.59
N TRP A 332 8.60 11.69 11.53
CA TRP A 332 7.98 13.03 11.42
C TRP A 332 6.45 12.98 11.49
N ILE A 333 5.84 11.82 11.27
CA ILE A 333 4.40 11.63 11.44
C ILE A 333 3.92 11.95 12.85
N ALA A 334 4.81 11.88 13.86
CA ALA A 334 4.48 12.32 15.22
C ALA A 334 4.06 13.80 15.31
N ASP A 335 4.45 14.62 14.32
CA ASP A 335 4.12 16.05 14.26
C ASP A 335 2.85 16.34 13.43
N VAL A 336 2.20 15.31 12.86
CA VAL A 336 0.96 15.47 12.07
C VAL A 336 -0.24 15.61 13.02
N PRO A 337 -1.15 16.58 12.79
CA PRO A 337 -2.39 16.67 13.56
C PRO A 337 -3.28 15.42 13.38
N HIS A 338 -3.37 14.60 14.42
CA HIS A 338 -4.15 13.36 14.45
C HIS A 338 -5.64 13.62 14.78
N MET A 339 -6.34 14.24 13.84
CA MET A 339 -7.78 14.51 13.92
C MET A 339 -8.38 14.50 12.51
N GLU A 340 -9.69 14.34 12.40
CA GLU A 340 -10.41 14.58 11.15
C GLU A 340 -11.50 15.64 11.36
N LEU A 341 -11.52 16.67 10.52
CA LEU A 341 -12.54 17.71 10.55
C LEU A 341 -12.91 18.13 9.12
N GLY A 342 -14.17 17.94 8.74
CA GLY A 342 -14.67 18.36 7.44
C GLY A 342 -13.99 17.65 6.26
N GLY A 343 -13.57 16.40 6.42
CA GLY A 343 -12.91 15.60 5.38
C GLY A 343 -11.40 15.82 5.27
N VAL A 344 -10.80 16.61 6.16
CA VAL A 344 -9.36 16.86 6.24
C VAL A 344 -8.78 16.22 7.51
N GLY A 345 -7.67 15.51 7.35
CA GLY A 345 -7.02 14.73 8.39
C GLY A 345 -7.49 13.27 8.41
N HIS A 346 -6.83 12.46 9.24
CA HIS A 346 -6.96 11.00 9.19
C HIS A 346 -7.43 10.39 10.51
N GLY A 347 -8.00 11.20 11.40
CA GLY A 347 -8.50 10.74 12.70
C GLY A 347 -7.38 10.49 13.70
N ALA A 348 -7.68 9.70 14.72
CA ALA A 348 -6.80 9.48 15.86
C ALA A 348 -5.50 8.73 15.49
N ASP A 349 -4.47 8.96 16.31
CA ASP A 349 -3.16 8.33 16.18
C ASP A 349 -3.22 6.84 16.57
N PRO A 350 -2.90 5.89 15.67
CA PRO A 350 -2.97 4.48 16.01
C PRO A 350 -2.00 4.01 17.10
N VAL A 351 -0.97 4.80 17.44
CA VAL A 351 -0.10 4.48 18.58
C VAL A 351 -0.56 5.11 19.90
N ALA A 352 -1.60 5.93 19.89
CA ALA A 352 -2.19 6.48 21.11
C ALA A 352 -2.92 5.38 21.91
N PRO A 353 -2.78 5.33 23.24
CA PRO A 353 -3.45 4.33 24.07
C PRO A 353 -4.98 4.26 23.86
N GLU A 354 -5.63 5.41 23.72
CA GLU A 354 -7.06 5.57 23.50
C GLU A 354 -7.55 4.99 22.18
N PHE A 355 -6.68 4.86 21.16
CA PHE A 355 -7.04 4.23 19.90
C PHE A 355 -7.28 2.73 20.07
N GLY A 356 -6.57 2.07 20.99
CA GLY A 356 -6.80 0.65 21.30
C GLY A 356 -6.10 -0.37 20.39
N ALA A 357 -5.10 0.04 19.60
CA ALA A 357 -4.28 -0.90 18.83
C ALA A 357 -3.25 -1.64 19.71
N ARG A 358 -2.74 -2.76 19.19
CA ARG A 358 -1.65 -3.54 19.80
C ARG A 358 -0.31 -2.91 19.41
N LEU A 359 0.37 -2.31 20.38
CA LEU A 359 1.60 -1.55 20.13
C LEU A 359 2.84 -2.44 20.00
N LEU A 360 3.45 -2.42 18.82
CA LEU A 360 4.65 -3.18 18.47
C LEU A 360 5.91 -2.33 18.65
N SER A 361 7.01 -2.98 19.02
CA SER A 361 8.33 -2.34 18.98
C SER A 361 8.75 -2.06 17.53
N SER A 362 9.28 -0.87 17.29
CA SER A 362 9.94 -0.47 16.04
C SER A 362 11.45 -0.33 16.19
N ALA A 363 12.05 -0.96 17.22
CA ALA A 363 13.47 -0.80 17.56
C ALA A 363 14.39 -0.92 16.33
N GLY A 364 15.35 -0.01 16.21
CA GLY A 364 16.31 0.01 15.09
C GLY A 364 15.75 0.52 13.76
N ALA A 365 14.42 0.71 13.63
CA ALA A 365 13.90 1.54 12.55
C ALA A 365 14.51 2.94 12.64
N LYS A 366 14.65 3.59 11.49
CA LYS A 366 15.18 4.94 11.42
C LYS A 366 14.24 5.76 10.57
N THR A 367 13.54 6.69 11.22
CA THR A 367 12.63 7.64 10.55
C THR A 367 11.44 6.94 9.89
N HIS A 368 10.62 7.74 9.21
CA HIS A 368 9.42 7.31 8.52
C HIS A 368 9.61 6.16 7.51
N THR A 369 10.82 6.02 6.95
CA THR A 369 11.06 5.08 5.84
C THR A 369 11.78 3.80 6.26
N GLY A 370 12.05 3.62 7.56
CA GLY A 370 12.93 2.57 8.07
C GLY A 370 12.24 1.27 8.51
N TYR A 371 10.91 1.17 8.48
CA TYR A 371 10.18 0.05 9.07
C TYR A 371 10.43 -1.32 8.40
N PHE A 372 10.73 -1.32 7.11
CA PHE A 372 11.02 -2.54 6.35
C PHE A 372 12.52 -2.81 6.18
N GLN A 373 13.38 -2.04 6.86
CA GLN A 373 14.82 -2.21 6.73
C GLN A 373 15.27 -3.52 7.41
N PRO A 374 16.13 -4.33 6.77
CA PRO A 374 16.67 -5.54 7.39
C PRO A 374 17.39 -5.25 8.72
N GLY A 375 17.19 -6.13 9.70
CA GLY A 375 17.80 -6.04 11.02
C GLY A 375 17.06 -5.16 12.03
N THR A 376 15.91 -4.58 11.67
CA THR A 376 15.08 -3.82 12.60
C THR A 376 14.10 -4.73 13.34
N GLY A 377 13.73 -4.35 14.56
CA GLY A 377 12.66 -4.97 15.34
C GLY A 377 11.28 -4.77 14.71
N SER A 378 11.09 -3.71 13.91
CA SER A 378 9.87 -3.51 13.13
C SER A 378 9.67 -4.60 12.08
N LEU A 379 10.68 -4.87 11.25
CA LEU A 379 10.62 -5.91 10.22
C LEU A 379 10.49 -7.31 10.84
N ASP A 380 11.21 -7.57 11.94
CA ASP A 380 11.11 -8.82 12.69
C ASP A 380 9.67 -9.05 13.22
N ASN A 381 9.05 -8.02 13.81
CA ASN A 381 7.64 -8.08 14.22
C ASN A 381 6.70 -8.29 13.02
N PHE A 382 6.96 -7.64 11.88
CA PHE A 382 6.16 -7.85 10.67
C PHE A 382 6.22 -9.31 10.21
N ALA A 383 7.41 -9.89 10.14
CA ALA A 383 7.61 -11.29 9.75
C ALA A 383 6.88 -12.27 10.69
N LYS A 384 6.91 -12.01 12.00
CA LYS A 384 6.19 -12.81 13.00
C LYS A 384 4.67 -12.74 12.81
N ILE A 385 4.13 -11.58 12.46
CA ILE A 385 2.70 -11.44 12.17
C ILE A 385 2.34 -12.12 10.84
N GLY A 386 3.14 -11.91 9.80
CA GLY A 386 2.95 -12.54 8.49
C GLY A 386 2.92 -14.07 8.59
N THR A 387 3.84 -14.64 9.36
CA THR A 387 3.93 -16.10 9.58
C THR A 387 2.96 -16.64 10.64
N GLY A 388 2.35 -15.78 11.47
CA GLY A 388 1.50 -16.18 12.58
C GLY A 388 2.26 -16.61 13.85
N ALA A 389 3.56 -16.36 13.92
CA ALA A 389 4.43 -16.63 15.07
C ALA A 389 4.27 -15.58 16.20
N PHE A 390 3.04 -15.38 16.68
CA PHE A 390 2.73 -14.30 17.63
C PHE A 390 3.46 -14.39 18.98
N GLY A 391 3.87 -15.59 19.39
CA GLY A 391 4.50 -15.85 20.70
C GLY A 391 5.86 -15.18 20.90
N SER A 392 6.53 -14.76 19.83
CA SER A 392 7.85 -14.11 19.90
C SER A 392 7.81 -12.63 19.51
N ILE A 393 6.61 -12.04 19.30
CA ILE A 393 6.45 -10.60 19.01
C ILE A 393 6.96 -9.75 20.17
N VAL A 394 7.66 -8.67 19.85
CA VAL A 394 8.16 -7.70 20.84
C VAL A 394 7.25 -6.48 20.88
N CYS A 395 6.59 -6.24 22.01
CA CYS A 395 5.74 -5.06 22.19
C CYS A 395 6.55 -3.79 22.45
N ALA A 396 5.98 -2.62 22.15
CA ALA A 396 6.63 -1.32 22.29
C ALA A 396 7.14 -1.05 23.72
N THR A 397 6.40 -1.52 24.72
CA THR A 397 6.68 -1.35 26.16
C THR A 397 7.63 -2.41 26.73
N GLY A 398 8.09 -3.37 25.92
CA GLY A 398 8.94 -4.48 26.36
C GLY A 398 8.24 -5.55 27.20
N ASN A 399 6.95 -5.40 27.50
CA ASN A 399 6.10 -6.40 28.16
C ASN A 399 5.23 -7.15 27.13
N ASP A 400 4.29 -7.96 27.62
CA ASP A 400 3.45 -8.83 26.75
C ASP A 400 2.10 -8.22 26.37
N ALA A 401 1.90 -6.92 26.63
CA ALA A 401 0.59 -6.26 26.49
C ALA A 401 -0.02 -6.41 25.09
N CYS A 402 0.80 -6.25 24.04
CA CYS A 402 0.36 -6.36 22.65
C CYS A 402 -0.02 -7.80 22.26
N ARG A 403 0.39 -8.82 23.04
CA ARG A 403 0.10 -10.24 22.78
C ARG A 403 -1.10 -10.78 23.55
N ARG A 404 -1.66 -10.01 24.49
CA ARG A 404 -2.78 -10.46 25.35
C ARG A 404 -3.97 -10.98 24.53
N GLY A 405 -4.48 -12.15 24.90
CA GLY A 405 -5.62 -12.78 24.24
C GLY A 405 -5.31 -13.43 22.89
N ILE A 406 -4.03 -13.55 22.50
CA ILE A 406 -3.62 -14.27 21.29
C ILE A 406 -3.09 -15.64 21.69
N SER A 407 -3.80 -16.69 21.27
CA SER A 407 -3.32 -18.07 21.34
C SER A 407 -2.81 -18.49 19.96
N GLY A 408 -1.51 -18.75 19.87
CA GLY A 408 -0.82 -19.24 18.66
C GLY A 408 0.46 -19.96 19.08
N THR A 409 0.73 -21.11 18.47
CA THR A 409 1.77 -22.05 18.87
C THR A 409 3.16 -21.41 18.84
N GLY A 410 3.83 -21.34 20.00
CA GLY A 410 5.28 -21.26 20.02
C GLY A 410 5.82 -22.49 19.30
N GLY A 411 6.39 -22.30 18.13
CA GLY A 411 7.19 -23.34 17.47
C GLY A 411 8.52 -23.44 18.19
N ALA A 412 8.78 -24.61 18.77
CA ALA A 412 10.11 -25.07 19.12
C ALA A 412 10.96 -25.34 17.87
#